data_AF-A0A1Q7XCP5-F1
#
_entry.id   AF-A0A1Q7XCP5-F1
#
_cell.length_a   1.000
_cell.length_b   1.000
_cell.length_c   1.000
_cell.angle_alpha   90.00
_cell.angle_beta   90.00
_cell.angle_gamma   90.00
#
_symmetry.space_group_name_H-M   'P 1'
#
loop_
_entity.id
_entity.type
_entity.pdbx_description
1 polymer ?
#
loop_
_entity_poly.entity_id
_entity_poly.type
_entity_poly.pdbx_seq_one_letter_code
_entity_poly.pdbx_strand_id
1 'polypeptide(L)'
;MKPKKYVAASLVAAFVASVLAFPLAGAVGDFLAIKIAITQSETNELEAELVTHGLIPKDGSGGAFGYGILTGAGLDGIIVATTHGGVLDSAIQKNANDPVWHNHFVKLASQGACGGGPGVVDITFESPGKVNVNGNSIQLRDIPSTFTGTDALTGLTTTISPGTSVQNVVSFQLSPVFDSNHNLQAVCVIDIAPAEKLKINSEDNNANDNNEN
;
A
#
# COMPACT_ATOMS: atom_id res chain seq x y z
N MET A 1 58.83 10.01 16.29
CA MET A 1 57.49 9.39 16.52
C MET A 1 56.55 9.88 15.42
N LYS A 2 56.01 8.98 14.60
CA LYS A 2 55.07 9.32 13.50
C LYS A 2 53.62 9.19 14.02
N PRO A 3 52.76 10.21 13.91
CA PRO A 3 51.35 10.04 14.20
C PRO A 3 50.67 9.22 13.08
N LYS A 4 49.89 8.22 13.50
CA LYS A 4 49.14 7.31 12.63
C LYS A 4 48.02 8.06 11.92
N LYS A 5 47.88 7.83 10.61
CA LYS A 5 46.76 8.31 9.80
C LYS A 5 45.51 7.49 10.15
N TYR A 6 44.45 8.14 10.62
CA TYR A 6 43.14 7.52 10.72
C TYR A 6 42.46 7.65 9.36
N VAL A 7 42.26 6.50 8.70
CA VAL A 7 41.39 6.39 7.54
C VAL A 7 39.97 6.45 8.08
N ALA A 8 39.26 7.54 7.82
CA ALA A 8 37.82 7.61 8.03
C ALA A 8 37.16 6.72 6.97
N ALA A 9 36.89 5.47 7.33
CA ALA A 9 36.10 4.58 6.50
C ALA A 9 34.66 5.09 6.49
N SER A 10 34.20 5.51 5.32
CA SER A 10 32.79 5.75 5.01
C SER A 10 32.02 4.44 5.26
N LEU A 11 31.19 4.43 6.30
CA LEU A 11 30.17 3.41 6.51
C LEU A 11 28.98 3.75 5.61
N VAL A 12 29.05 3.32 4.35
CA VAL A 12 27.83 3.13 3.56
C VAL A 12 27.11 1.95 4.19
N ALA A 13 26.15 2.22 5.05
CA ALA A 13 25.20 1.23 5.52
C ALA A 13 24.31 0.84 4.34
N ALA A 14 24.73 -0.17 3.58
CA ALA A 14 23.86 -0.87 2.66
C ALA A 14 22.77 -1.54 3.49
N PHE A 15 21.59 -0.94 3.54
CA PHE A 15 20.39 -1.55 4.09
C PHE A 15 19.96 -2.65 3.11
N VAL A 16 20.61 -3.81 3.22
CA VAL A 16 20.21 -5.00 2.48
C VAL A 16 18.82 -5.36 2.94
N ALA A 17 17.87 -5.27 2.01
CA ALA A 17 16.47 -5.64 2.17
C ALA A 17 16.36 -7.10 2.64
N SER A 18 16.41 -7.30 3.94
CA SER A 18 16.07 -8.56 4.57
C SER A 18 14.65 -8.43 5.11
N VAL A 19 13.68 -8.36 4.20
CA VAL A 19 12.29 -8.69 4.54
C VAL A 19 12.33 -10.17 4.91
N LEU A 20 12.33 -10.45 6.21
CA LEU A 20 12.13 -11.79 6.72
C LEU A 20 10.78 -12.26 6.15
N ALA A 21 10.82 -13.21 5.21
CA ALA A 21 9.67 -13.98 4.83
C ALA A 21 9.27 -14.80 6.07
N PHE A 22 8.35 -14.27 6.87
CA PHE A 22 7.69 -15.05 7.90
C PHE A 22 6.81 -16.10 7.21
N PRO A 23 6.75 -17.34 7.72
CA PRO A 23 5.81 -18.32 7.22
C PRO A 23 4.40 -17.88 7.66
N LEU A 24 3.66 -17.24 6.74
CA LEU A 24 2.24 -16.95 6.92
C LEU A 24 1.46 -18.24 6.73
N ALA A 25 1.22 -18.94 7.85
CA ALA A 25 0.25 -20.02 7.92
C ALA A 25 -0.60 -19.90 9.19
N GLY A 26 -1.04 -18.68 9.51
CA GLY A 26 -2.40 -18.50 10.00
C GLY A 26 -3.30 -18.45 8.77
N ALA A 27 -4.51 -18.99 8.82
CA ALA A 27 -5.45 -18.97 7.70
C ALA A 27 -5.76 -17.51 7.30
N VAL A 28 -4.90 -16.93 6.48
CA VAL A 28 -5.16 -15.69 5.76
C VAL A 28 -6.42 -16.02 4.97
N GLY A 29 -7.53 -15.31 5.21
CA GLY A 29 -8.76 -15.60 4.50
C GLY A 29 -8.46 -15.61 3.00
N ASP A 30 -9.03 -16.55 2.24
CA ASP A 30 -8.67 -16.74 0.82
C ASP A 30 -8.78 -15.44 -0.02
N PHE A 31 -9.53 -14.45 0.46
CA PHE A 31 -9.61 -13.10 -0.11
C PHE A 31 -8.32 -12.28 0.01
N LEU A 32 -7.44 -12.56 0.96
CA LEU A 32 -6.11 -11.93 1.08
C LEU A 32 -5.05 -12.63 0.23
N ALA A 33 -5.30 -13.87 -0.21
CA ALA A 33 -4.39 -14.57 -1.10
C ALA A 33 -4.61 -14.09 -2.55
N ILE A 34 -3.77 -13.17 -3.02
CA ILE A 34 -3.84 -12.62 -4.39
C ILE A 34 -3.24 -13.64 -5.36
N LYS A 35 -4.08 -14.24 -6.18
CA LYS A 35 -3.70 -15.19 -7.23
C LYS A 35 -2.98 -14.51 -8.40
N ILE A 36 -3.50 -13.36 -8.82
CA ILE A 36 -2.90 -12.56 -9.89
C ILE A 36 -3.23 -11.09 -9.68
N ALA A 37 -2.22 -10.25 -9.89
CA ALA A 37 -2.37 -8.81 -10.07
C ALA A 37 -1.94 -8.44 -11.48
N ILE A 38 -2.76 -7.65 -12.16
CA ILE A 38 -2.49 -7.07 -13.47
C ILE A 38 -2.51 -5.57 -13.30
N THR A 39 -1.44 -4.89 -13.69
CA THR A 39 -1.36 -3.43 -13.66
C THR A 39 -1.14 -2.89 -15.06
N GLN A 40 -1.77 -1.77 -15.36
CA GLN A 40 -1.57 -1.02 -16.59
C GLN A 40 -1.10 0.38 -16.21
N SER A 41 0.15 0.68 -16.54
CA SER A 41 0.81 1.91 -16.18
C SER A 41 0.94 2.80 -17.41
N GLU A 42 0.38 4.00 -17.32
CA GLU A 42 0.58 5.10 -18.25
C GLU A 42 1.50 6.16 -17.62
N THR A 43 1.80 7.21 -18.38
CA THR A 43 2.71 8.28 -17.89
C THR A 43 2.21 8.92 -16.58
N ASN A 44 0.90 9.16 -16.44
CA ASN A 44 0.33 9.89 -15.30
C ASN A 44 -0.80 9.14 -14.56
N GLU A 45 -1.11 7.94 -15.01
CA GLU A 45 -2.24 7.17 -14.51
C GLU A 45 -1.87 5.70 -14.37
N LEU A 46 -2.52 5.04 -13.41
CA LEU A 46 -2.39 3.61 -13.17
C LEU A 46 -3.79 2.99 -13.08
N GLU A 47 -3.96 1.86 -13.76
CA GLU A 47 -5.06 0.94 -13.50
C GLU A 47 -4.51 -0.38 -12.93
N ALA A 48 -5.34 -1.05 -12.14
CA ALA A 48 -5.02 -2.39 -11.67
C ALA A 48 -6.28 -3.25 -11.51
N GLU A 49 -6.12 -4.54 -11.81
CA GLU A 49 -7.07 -5.58 -11.44
C GLU A 49 -6.36 -6.66 -10.65
N LEU A 50 -6.89 -6.97 -9.47
CA LEU A 50 -6.36 -8.02 -8.59
C LEU A 50 -7.45 -9.08 -8.43
N VAL A 51 -7.08 -10.34 -8.63
CA VAL A 51 -7.95 -11.49 -8.42
C VAL A 51 -7.41 -12.33 -7.28
N THR A 52 -8.26 -12.60 -6.31
CA THR A 52 -7.94 -13.35 -5.09
C THR A 52 -8.51 -14.76 -5.19
N HIS A 53 -8.08 -15.66 -4.30
CA HIS A 53 -8.62 -17.03 -4.27
C HIS A 53 -10.05 -17.07 -3.74
N GLY A 54 -10.37 -16.22 -2.75
CA GLY A 54 -11.67 -16.17 -2.07
C GLY A 54 -12.53 -14.97 -2.46
N LEU A 55 -13.81 -15.00 -2.09
CA LEU A 55 -14.69 -13.84 -2.25
C LEU A 55 -14.26 -12.72 -1.31
N ILE A 56 -14.14 -11.50 -1.85
CA ILE A 56 -13.72 -10.32 -1.08
C ILE A 56 -14.93 -9.78 -0.29
N PRO A 57 -14.86 -9.74 1.05
CA PRO A 57 -15.92 -9.15 1.87
C PRO A 57 -16.13 -7.67 1.55
N LYS A 58 -17.41 -7.24 1.53
CA LYS A 58 -17.80 -5.83 1.29
C LYS A 58 -18.61 -5.23 2.44
N ASP A 59 -18.83 -6.01 3.49
CA ASP A 59 -19.70 -5.70 4.63
C ASP A 59 -18.92 -5.61 5.96
N GLY A 60 -17.58 -5.63 5.89
CA GLY A 60 -16.70 -5.62 7.06
C GLY A 60 -16.48 -6.97 7.74
N SER A 61 -17.12 -8.06 7.27
CA SER A 61 -16.93 -9.40 7.87
C SER A 61 -15.50 -9.94 7.75
N GLY A 62 -14.68 -9.39 6.84
CA GLY A 62 -13.26 -9.69 6.70
C GLY A 62 -12.33 -8.95 7.67
N GLY A 63 -12.86 -8.08 8.53
CA GLY A 63 -12.06 -7.21 9.40
C GLY A 63 -11.47 -6.00 8.67
N ALA A 64 -10.36 -5.47 9.18
CA ALA A 64 -9.65 -4.33 8.61
C ALA A 64 -8.48 -4.82 7.74
N PHE A 65 -8.56 -4.62 6.42
CA PHE A 65 -7.59 -5.15 5.47
C PHE A 65 -7.61 -4.42 4.14
N GLY A 66 -6.59 -4.66 3.32
CA GLY A 66 -6.53 -4.08 1.99
C GLY A 66 -5.51 -4.73 1.08
N TYR A 67 -5.34 -4.07 -0.06
CA TYR A 67 -4.37 -4.41 -1.09
C TYR A 67 -3.55 -3.17 -1.42
N GLY A 68 -2.23 -3.34 -1.53
CA GLY A 68 -1.27 -2.27 -1.78
C GLY A 68 -0.52 -2.50 -3.08
N ILE A 69 -0.35 -1.43 -3.86
CA ILE A 69 0.54 -1.39 -5.01
C ILE A 69 1.76 -0.57 -4.61
N LEU A 70 2.91 -1.25 -4.55
CA LEU A 70 4.20 -0.63 -4.29
C LEU A 70 4.79 -0.20 -5.62
N THR A 71 5.22 1.05 -5.69
CA THR A 71 5.87 1.63 -6.86
C THR A 71 7.34 1.92 -6.57
N GLY A 72 8.03 2.56 -7.52
CA GLY A 72 9.38 3.09 -7.33
C GLY A 72 9.52 4.11 -6.18
N ALA A 73 8.41 4.67 -5.68
CA ALA A 73 8.41 5.55 -4.49
C ALA A 73 8.65 4.80 -3.17
N GLY A 74 8.58 3.47 -3.17
CA GLY A 74 8.80 2.66 -1.97
C GLY A 74 7.77 2.97 -0.88
N LEU A 75 8.24 3.22 0.34
CA LEU A 75 7.37 3.53 1.49
C LEU A 75 6.92 4.99 1.56
N ASP A 76 7.45 5.87 0.70
CA ASP A 76 7.08 7.29 0.63
C ASP A 76 5.86 7.56 -0.26
N GLY A 77 5.28 6.51 -0.85
CA GLY A 77 4.08 6.59 -1.65
C GLY A 77 3.59 5.21 -2.09
N ILE A 78 2.58 4.70 -1.40
CA ILE A 78 1.91 3.44 -1.70
C ILE A 78 0.47 3.73 -2.07
N ILE A 79 -0.02 3.08 -3.13
CA ILE A 79 -1.43 3.12 -3.50
C ILE A 79 -2.11 1.97 -2.78
N VAL A 80 -3.12 2.25 -1.95
CA VAL A 80 -3.83 1.20 -1.21
C VAL A 80 -5.33 1.27 -1.46
N ALA A 81 -5.97 0.14 -1.66
CA ALA A 81 -7.42 -0.01 -1.54
C ALA A 81 -7.72 -0.81 -0.27
N THR A 82 -8.62 -0.31 0.57
CA THR A 82 -8.85 -0.86 1.91
C THR A 82 -10.35 -0.86 2.27
N THR A 83 -10.70 -1.71 3.24
CA THR A 83 -11.97 -1.66 3.97
C THR A 83 -11.68 -1.90 5.44
N HIS A 84 -12.34 -1.13 6.31
CA HIS A 84 -12.24 -1.26 7.76
C HIS A 84 -13.36 -0.52 8.47
N GLY A 85 -13.62 -0.93 9.71
CA GLY A 85 -14.33 -0.13 10.71
C GLY A 85 -13.39 0.26 11.87
N GLY A 86 -13.84 1.17 12.72
CA GLY A 86 -13.12 1.66 13.90
C GLY A 86 -12.32 2.95 13.67
N VAL A 87 -12.06 3.36 12.44
CA VAL A 87 -11.34 4.60 12.09
C VAL A 87 -12.07 5.31 10.95
N LEU A 88 -12.29 6.61 11.11
CA LEU A 88 -12.80 7.49 10.06
C LEU A 88 -11.62 8.16 9.38
N ASP A 89 -11.24 7.65 8.21
CA ASP A 89 -10.10 8.14 7.43
C ASP A 89 -10.47 8.45 5.98
N SER A 90 -11.73 8.27 5.58
CA SER A 90 -12.18 8.55 4.21
C SER A 90 -13.44 9.38 4.17
N ALA A 91 -13.50 10.30 3.20
CA ALA A 91 -14.69 11.07 2.86
C ALA A 91 -15.89 10.20 2.40
N ILE A 92 -15.64 8.96 1.99
CA ILE A 92 -16.68 8.02 1.50
C ILE A 92 -17.37 7.31 2.67
N GLN A 93 -16.70 7.17 3.82
CA GLN A 93 -17.29 6.57 5.01
C GLN A 93 -18.37 7.49 5.60
N LYS A 94 -19.51 6.91 5.99
CA LYS A 94 -20.55 7.65 6.71
C LYS A 94 -20.14 7.98 8.15
N ASN A 95 -19.32 7.12 8.76
CA ASN A 95 -18.75 7.26 10.10
C ASN A 95 -17.62 6.23 10.27
N ALA A 96 -16.91 6.28 11.40
CA ALA A 96 -15.77 5.40 11.68
C ALA A 96 -16.09 3.90 11.60
N ASN A 97 -17.35 3.49 11.75
CA ASN A 97 -17.77 2.08 11.73
C ASN A 97 -18.42 1.66 10.40
N ASP A 98 -18.27 2.46 9.33
CA ASP A 98 -18.80 2.13 8.00
C ASP A 98 -17.72 1.44 7.15
N PRO A 99 -17.76 0.09 6.98
CA PRO A 99 -16.72 -0.67 6.30
C PRO A 99 -16.89 -0.62 4.77
N VAL A 100 -16.88 0.57 4.21
CA VAL A 100 -16.95 0.80 2.76
C VAL A 100 -15.55 0.74 2.15
N TRP A 101 -15.44 0.12 0.97
CA TRP A 101 -14.21 0.10 0.20
C TRP A 101 -13.87 1.49 -0.33
N HIS A 102 -12.64 1.91 -0.12
CA HIS A 102 -12.07 3.16 -0.60
C HIS A 102 -10.57 2.98 -0.83
N ASN A 103 -9.91 3.97 -1.42
CA ASN A 103 -8.46 3.97 -1.57
C ASN A 103 -7.82 5.23 -1.02
N HIS A 104 -6.51 5.11 -0.80
CA HIS A 104 -5.64 6.15 -0.28
C HIS A 104 -4.28 6.09 -0.96
N PHE A 105 -3.58 7.22 -0.94
CA PHE A 105 -2.11 7.22 -1.00
C PHE A 105 -1.57 7.28 0.42
N VAL A 106 -0.56 6.47 0.70
CA VAL A 106 -0.04 6.27 2.06
C VAL A 106 1.48 6.35 2.07
N LYS A 107 2.02 6.98 3.11
CA LYS A 107 3.42 6.83 3.51
C LYS A 107 3.50 5.97 4.77
N LEU A 108 4.47 5.07 4.80
CA LEU A 108 4.74 4.19 5.94
C LEU A 108 6.12 4.46 6.51
N ALA A 109 6.24 4.40 7.83
CA ALA A 109 7.53 4.41 8.51
C ALA A 109 7.52 3.39 9.66
N SER A 110 8.72 3.05 10.16
CA SER A 110 8.84 2.24 11.37
C SER A 110 8.28 3.02 12.57
N GLN A 111 7.32 2.43 13.28
CA GLN A 111 6.71 3.03 14.46
C GLN A 111 6.85 2.14 15.69
N GLY A 112 7.23 2.74 16.82
CA GLY A 112 7.36 2.03 18.09
C GLY A 112 6.06 1.40 18.57
N ALA A 113 4.92 2.08 18.35
CA ALA A 113 3.58 1.57 18.65
C ALA A 113 3.23 0.31 17.83
N CYS A 114 3.88 0.11 16.68
CA CYS A 114 3.76 -1.07 15.83
C CYS A 114 4.88 -2.10 16.09
N GLY A 115 5.53 -2.06 17.25
CA GLY A 115 6.63 -2.96 17.58
C GLY A 115 7.86 -2.78 16.68
N GLY A 116 8.03 -1.59 16.11
CA GLY A 116 9.07 -1.29 15.10
C GLY A 116 8.67 -1.67 13.67
N GLY A 117 7.48 -2.25 13.47
CA GLY A 117 6.91 -2.52 12.15
C GLY A 117 6.40 -1.26 11.44
N PRO A 118 5.90 -1.41 10.20
CA PRO A 118 5.39 -0.31 9.41
C PRO A 118 4.07 0.21 9.98
N GLY A 119 4.01 1.51 10.21
CA GLY A 119 2.79 2.24 10.58
C GLY A 119 2.56 3.43 9.66
N VAL A 120 1.29 3.80 9.50
CA VAL A 120 0.86 4.94 8.69
C VAL A 120 1.36 6.25 9.32
N VAL A 121 2.05 7.06 8.53
CA VAL A 121 2.56 8.38 8.95
C VAL A 121 2.01 9.56 8.14
N ASP A 122 1.42 9.28 6.98
CA ASP A 122 0.79 10.26 6.09
C ASP A 122 -0.19 9.49 5.19
N ILE A 123 -1.41 9.98 5.05
CA ILE A 123 -2.48 9.27 4.34
C ILE A 123 -3.49 10.27 3.81
N THR A 124 -3.88 10.14 2.55
CA THR A 124 -4.93 10.99 1.96
C THR A 124 -6.29 10.70 2.62
N PHE A 125 -7.13 11.71 2.84
CA PHE A 125 -8.51 11.53 3.31
C PHE A 125 -9.49 11.34 2.14
N GLU A 126 -9.24 12.06 1.05
CA GLU A 126 -9.94 11.86 -0.21
C GLU A 126 -9.40 10.62 -0.92
N SER A 127 -10.23 10.01 -1.75
CA SER A 127 -9.88 8.79 -2.50
C SER A 127 -9.28 9.12 -3.87
N PRO A 128 -7.96 8.90 -4.09
CA PRO A 128 -7.31 9.21 -5.36
C PRO A 128 -7.65 8.17 -6.42
N GLY A 129 -8.73 8.38 -7.17
CA GLY A 129 -9.24 7.48 -8.20
C GLY A 129 -10.43 6.65 -7.72
N LYS A 130 -10.60 5.44 -8.26
CA LYS A 130 -11.81 4.62 -8.02
C LYS A 130 -11.47 3.19 -7.62
N VAL A 131 -12.23 2.67 -6.66
CA VAL A 131 -12.19 1.26 -6.23
C VAL A 131 -13.51 0.58 -6.55
N ASN A 132 -13.46 -0.60 -7.16
CA ASN A 132 -14.62 -1.45 -7.36
C ASN A 132 -14.30 -2.90 -7.02
N VAL A 133 -15.06 -3.49 -6.09
CA VAL A 133 -14.94 -4.91 -5.71
C VAL A 133 -16.11 -5.69 -6.31
N ASN A 134 -15.82 -6.79 -7.00
CA ASN A 134 -16.82 -7.70 -7.55
C ASN A 134 -16.40 -9.15 -7.37
N GLY A 135 -17.09 -9.88 -6.48
CA GLY A 135 -16.74 -11.26 -6.15
C GLY A 135 -15.33 -11.35 -5.54
N ASN A 136 -14.43 -12.06 -6.21
CA ASN A 136 -13.03 -12.20 -5.83
C ASN A 136 -12.07 -11.23 -6.55
N SER A 137 -12.61 -10.30 -7.35
CA SER A 137 -11.83 -9.29 -8.08
C SER A 137 -11.99 -7.90 -7.46
N ILE A 138 -10.89 -7.15 -7.40
CA ILE A 138 -10.88 -5.72 -7.09
C ILE A 138 -10.18 -4.96 -8.22
N GLN A 139 -10.83 -3.86 -8.63
CA GLN A 139 -10.35 -2.97 -9.69
C GLN A 139 -10.04 -1.60 -9.10
N LEU A 140 -8.86 -1.09 -9.42
CA LEU A 140 -8.44 0.28 -9.21
C LEU A 140 -8.38 0.96 -10.58
N ARG A 141 -9.07 2.09 -10.73
CA ARG A 141 -9.13 2.85 -12.00
C ARG A 141 -8.89 4.33 -11.76
N ASP A 142 -8.45 5.02 -12.80
CA ASP A 142 -8.21 6.45 -12.78
C ASP A 142 -7.26 6.85 -11.62
N ILE A 143 -6.27 6.01 -11.28
CA ILE A 143 -5.37 6.29 -10.15
C ILE A 143 -4.30 7.26 -10.61
N PRO A 144 -4.26 8.51 -10.10
CA PRO A 144 -3.29 9.49 -10.57
C PRO A 144 -1.89 9.16 -10.06
N SER A 145 -0.84 9.54 -10.80
CA SER A 145 0.55 9.38 -10.37
C SER A 145 0.91 10.21 -9.14
N THR A 146 0.14 11.26 -8.84
CA THR A 146 0.28 12.17 -7.70
C THR A 146 -1.07 12.69 -7.29
N PHE A 147 -1.29 12.87 -5.98
CA PHE A 147 -2.51 13.46 -5.45
C PHE A 147 -2.20 14.45 -4.32
N THR A 148 -2.92 15.57 -4.31
CA THR A 148 -2.90 16.55 -3.23
C THR A 148 -4.29 16.58 -2.59
N GLY A 149 -4.34 16.39 -1.28
CA GLY A 149 -5.57 16.35 -0.53
C GLY A 149 -5.34 16.72 0.93
N THR A 150 -6.20 16.20 1.79
CA THR A 150 -6.12 16.36 3.24
C THR A 150 -5.49 15.12 3.84
N ASP A 151 -4.59 15.27 4.79
CA ASP A 151 -4.05 14.17 5.59
C ASP A 151 -5.11 13.72 6.60
N ALA A 152 -5.51 12.45 6.55
CA ALA A 152 -6.55 11.91 7.43
C ALA A 152 -6.14 11.85 8.91
N LEU A 153 -4.83 11.86 9.23
CA LEU A 153 -4.33 11.86 10.60
C LEU A 153 -4.24 13.26 11.20
N THR A 154 -3.84 14.26 10.39
CA THR A 154 -3.54 15.61 10.90
C THR A 154 -4.56 16.67 10.49
N GLY A 155 -5.36 16.43 9.46
CA GLY A 155 -6.27 17.39 8.86
C GLY A 155 -5.58 18.50 8.05
N LEU A 156 -4.27 18.40 7.84
CA LEU A 156 -3.49 19.37 7.06
C LEU A 156 -3.38 18.95 5.59
N THR A 157 -2.99 19.85 4.71
CA THR A 157 -2.75 19.49 3.30
C THR A 157 -1.56 18.54 3.19
N THR A 158 -1.71 17.49 2.38
CA THR A 158 -0.64 16.55 2.02
C THR A 158 -0.59 16.36 0.51
N THR A 159 0.61 16.06 0.01
CA THR A 159 0.85 15.62 -1.37
C THR A 159 1.66 14.33 -1.34
N ILE A 160 1.16 13.30 -2.01
CA ILE A 160 1.81 12.00 -2.11
C ILE A 160 1.91 11.62 -3.58
N SER A 161 3.10 11.18 -3.99
CA SER A 161 3.44 10.86 -5.38
C SER A 161 3.96 9.42 -5.49
N PRO A 162 3.07 8.41 -5.48
CA PRO A 162 3.49 7.03 -5.74
C PRO A 162 4.12 6.88 -7.13
N GLY A 163 3.70 7.68 -8.12
CA GLY A 163 4.05 7.44 -9.51
C GLY A 163 3.34 6.19 -10.07
N THR A 164 3.74 5.76 -11.26
CA THR A 164 3.09 4.63 -11.98
C THR A 164 3.99 3.42 -12.17
N SER A 165 5.28 3.52 -11.80
CA SER A 165 6.26 2.43 -11.94
C SER A 165 6.05 1.36 -10.87
N VAL A 166 5.17 0.39 -11.15
CA VAL A 166 4.83 -0.72 -10.25
C VAL A 166 6.04 -1.63 -10.03
N GLN A 167 6.28 -2.00 -8.77
CA GLN A 167 7.33 -2.92 -8.33
C GLN A 167 6.74 -4.18 -7.71
N ASN A 168 5.66 -4.05 -6.94
CA ASN A 168 5.01 -5.17 -6.31
C ASN A 168 3.53 -4.89 -6.02
N VAL A 169 2.74 -5.94 -5.82
CA VAL A 169 1.37 -5.87 -5.34
C VAL A 169 1.21 -6.84 -4.18
N VAL A 170 0.65 -6.35 -3.08
CA VAL A 170 0.54 -7.08 -1.81
C VAL A 170 -0.88 -7.00 -1.25
N SER A 171 -1.26 -7.97 -0.42
CA SER A 171 -2.33 -7.83 0.54
C SER A 171 -1.75 -7.56 1.93
N PHE A 172 -2.57 -7.01 2.82
CA PHE A 172 -2.18 -6.73 4.20
C PHE A 172 -3.40 -6.66 5.11
N GLN A 173 -3.17 -6.78 6.41
CA GLN A 173 -4.14 -6.46 7.45
C GLN A 173 -3.77 -5.15 8.16
N LEU A 174 -4.78 -4.48 8.70
CA LEU A 174 -4.63 -3.26 9.49
C LEU A 174 -4.90 -3.56 10.96
N SER A 175 -4.02 -3.06 11.83
CA SER A 175 -4.16 -3.17 13.27
C SER A 175 -4.06 -1.78 13.90
N PRO A 176 -5.21 -1.10 14.12
CA PRO A 176 -5.25 0.15 14.86
C PRO A 176 -4.82 -0.07 16.33
N VAL A 177 -3.92 0.79 16.80
CA VAL A 177 -3.42 0.79 18.18
C VAL A 177 -3.99 2.02 18.89
N PHE A 178 -4.66 1.81 20.01
CA PHE A 178 -5.29 2.87 20.80
C PHE A 178 -4.59 3.04 22.15
N ASP A 179 -4.56 4.27 22.67
CA ASP A 179 -4.13 4.55 24.04
C ASP A 179 -5.19 4.15 25.08
N SER A 180 -4.87 4.32 26.36
CA SER A 180 -5.79 4.04 27.47
C SER A 180 -7.03 4.94 27.49
N ASN A 181 -7.02 6.06 26.75
CA ASN A 181 -8.12 7.00 26.61
C ASN A 181 -8.90 6.78 25.31
N HIS A 182 -8.63 5.68 24.59
CA HIS A 182 -9.23 5.34 23.28
C HIS A 182 -8.88 6.32 22.14
N ASN A 183 -7.78 7.07 22.26
CA ASN A 183 -7.25 7.84 21.13
C ASN A 183 -6.41 6.93 20.24
N LEU A 184 -6.54 7.10 18.92
CA LEU A 184 -5.72 6.38 17.94
C LEU A 184 -4.26 6.82 18.06
N GLN A 185 -3.35 5.90 18.36
CA GLN A 185 -1.90 6.15 18.40
C GLN A 185 -1.22 5.83 17.07
N ALA A 186 -1.62 4.73 16.44
CA ALA A 186 -1.03 4.25 15.20
C ALA A 186 -2.01 3.35 14.45
N VAL A 187 -1.82 3.24 13.13
CA VAL A 187 -2.43 2.19 12.32
C VAL A 187 -1.28 1.35 11.77
N CYS A 188 -1.13 0.13 12.29
CA CYS A 188 -0.05 -0.76 11.91
C CYS A 188 -0.45 -1.62 10.72
N VAL A 189 0.48 -1.79 9.77
CA VAL A 189 0.31 -2.69 8.63
C VAL A 189 1.00 -4.02 8.95
N ILE A 190 0.23 -5.10 8.97
CA ILE A 190 0.71 -6.43 9.36
C ILE A 190 0.33 -7.48 8.32
N ASP A 191 0.90 -8.67 8.43
CA ASP A 191 0.58 -9.84 7.59
C ASP A 191 0.64 -9.54 6.09
N ILE A 192 1.69 -8.84 5.69
CA ILE A 192 1.92 -8.44 4.30
C ILE A 192 2.29 -9.67 3.46
N ALA A 193 1.51 -9.96 2.43
CA ALA A 193 1.75 -11.08 1.52
C ALA A 193 1.77 -10.60 0.06
N PRO A 194 2.77 -10.98 -0.76
CA PRO A 194 2.82 -10.60 -2.16
C PRO A 194 1.80 -11.39 -3.00
N ALA A 195 1.42 -10.84 -4.15
CA ALA A 195 0.69 -11.57 -5.16
C ALA A 195 1.50 -12.75 -5.71
N GLU A 196 0.83 -13.89 -5.93
CA GLU A 196 1.47 -15.08 -6.52
C GLU A 196 1.98 -14.81 -7.93
N LYS A 197 1.27 -13.96 -8.68
CA LYS A 197 1.63 -13.54 -10.03
C LYS A 197 1.38 -12.05 -10.19
N LEU A 198 2.35 -11.35 -10.75
CA LEU A 198 2.25 -9.96 -11.13
C LEU A 198 2.52 -9.81 -12.62
N LYS A 199 1.61 -9.16 -13.34
CA LYS A 199 1.77 -8.76 -14.75
C LYS A 199 1.73 -7.23 -14.82
N ILE A 200 2.78 -6.64 -15.35
CA ILE A 200 2.89 -5.19 -15.52
C ILE A 200 2.87 -4.89 -17.02
N ASN A 201 1.82 -4.19 -17.45
CA ASN A 201 1.68 -3.65 -18.80
C ASN A 201 2.06 -2.17 -18.74
N SER A 202 2.94 -1.71 -19.62
CA SER A 202 3.36 -0.31 -19.70
C SER A 202 3.39 0.12 -21.17
N GLU A 203 3.06 1.39 -21.44
CA GLU A 203 3.11 1.99 -22.78
C GLU A 203 4.48 1.82 -23.47
N ASP A 204 5.57 1.77 -22.68
CA ASP A 204 6.94 1.60 -23.20
C ASP A 204 7.19 0.24 -23.89
N ASN A 205 6.38 -0.78 -23.62
CA ASN A 205 6.52 -2.10 -24.23
C ASN A 205 5.97 -2.18 -25.67
N ASN A 206 5.32 -1.12 -26.17
CA ASN A 206 4.76 -1.08 -27.53
C ASN A 206 5.64 -0.34 -28.56
N ALA A 207 6.79 0.21 -28.16
CA ALA A 207 7.66 0.97 -29.05
C ALA A 207 8.73 0.13 -29.76
N ASN A 208 8.88 -1.16 -29.43
CA ASN A 208 10.04 -1.95 -29.87
C ASN A 208 9.74 -3.06 -30.91
N ASP A 209 8.52 -3.13 -31.45
CA ASP A 209 8.12 -4.23 -32.37
C ASP A 209 7.95 -3.80 -33.85
N ASN A 210 8.42 -2.60 -34.22
CA ASN A 210 8.30 -2.07 -35.60
C ASN A 210 9.64 -1.75 -36.28
N ASN A 211 10.72 -2.48 -35.98
CA ASN A 211 11.95 -2.31 -36.75
C ASN A 211 12.77 -3.60 -36.91
N GLU A 212 12.24 -4.53 -37.67
CA GLU A 212 13.08 -5.42 -38.47
C GLU A 212 12.66 -5.31 -39.94
N ASN A 213 13.62 -4.83 -40.73
CA ASN A 213 13.64 -4.70 -42.19
C ASN A 213 13.65 -6.05 -42.90
#